data_AF-A0A397SE34-F1
#
_entry.id   AF-A0A397SE34-F1
#
_cell.length_a   1.000
_cell.length_b   1.000
_cell.length_c   1.000
_cell.angle_alpha   90.00
_cell.angle_beta   90.00
_cell.angle_gamma   90.00
#
_symmetry.space_group_name_H-M   'P 1'
#
loop_
_entity.id
_entity.type
_entity.pdbx_description
1 polymer ?
#
loop_
_entity_poly.entity_id
_entity_poly.type
_entity_poly.pdbx_seq_one_letter_code
_entity_poly.pdbx_strand_id
1 'polypeptide(L)'
;MPLSEEKRLKHDDPAICLGGNKTFQKNWNLFTELSLYSLNWSNIYETVCNTIPWEVACFRSKHCVTILSQYPYRHIQIVLRLYNSPSEILTGFDVDCCSVGYDGENVWALPRAHQAIIKQRNIVDLTRRSPSYEIRLIKYAERGFEIKVPSLERSRIDPTIYEKSFGKLNGLARLLVLEHLNTPKNRLEYVKKKRERSIRPRPPNSGGIYTSRRWDNCEENNFKNSDYETVILPYGPKYNAKKIMKLIYAKVIYSTI
;
A
#
# COMPACT_ATOMS: atom_id res chain seq x y z
N MET A 1 -13.00 -8.79 -6.05
CA MET A 1 -12.64 -7.62 -6.89
C MET A 1 -12.10 -8.11 -8.22
N PRO A 2 -12.98 -8.31 -9.22
CA PRO A 2 -12.58 -8.81 -10.53
C PRO A 2 -11.78 -7.75 -11.26
N LEU A 3 -10.77 -8.19 -12.01
CA LEU A 3 -10.04 -7.33 -12.93
C LEU A 3 -10.84 -7.24 -14.23
N SER A 4 -11.02 -6.02 -14.75
CA SER A 4 -11.69 -5.80 -16.04
C SER A 4 -10.87 -6.41 -17.18
N GLU A 5 -11.54 -6.94 -18.21
CA GLU A 5 -10.87 -7.58 -19.35
C GLU A 5 -9.87 -6.63 -20.04
N GLU A 6 -10.18 -5.34 -20.13
CA GLU A 6 -9.26 -4.31 -20.68
C GLU A 6 -7.93 -4.18 -19.92
N LYS A 7 -7.90 -4.57 -18.64
CA LYS A 7 -6.71 -4.51 -17.79
C LYS A 7 -6.01 -5.87 -17.67
N ARG A 8 -6.60 -6.93 -18.23
CA ARG A 8 -5.97 -8.24 -18.27
C ARG A 8 -4.89 -8.25 -19.35
N LEU A 9 -3.76 -8.86 -19.02
CA LEU A 9 -2.68 -9.15 -19.95
C LEU A 9 -3.14 -10.22 -20.91
N LYS A 10 -2.74 -10.07 -22.18
CA LYS A 10 -3.06 -11.01 -23.24
C LYS A 10 -2.13 -12.23 -23.14
N HIS A 11 -2.48 -13.26 -23.89
CA HIS A 11 -1.57 -14.38 -24.09
C HIS A 11 -0.26 -13.86 -24.69
N ASP A 12 0.87 -14.37 -24.19
CA ASP A 12 2.24 -13.96 -24.51
C ASP A 12 2.70 -12.56 -24.04
N ASP A 13 1.84 -11.77 -23.40
CA ASP A 13 2.29 -10.54 -22.75
C ASP A 13 3.21 -10.88 -21.55
N PRO A 14 4.29 -10.11 -21.33
CA PRO A 14 5.10 -10.25 -20.12
C PRO A 14 4.22 -10.08 -18.87
N ALA A 15 4.17 -11.10 -18.02
CA ALA A 15 3.36 -11.08 -16.78
C ALA A 15 3.78 -9.96 -15.81
N ILE A 16 5.03 -9.50 -15.92
CA ILE A 16 5.59 -8.34 -15.23
C ILE A 16 6.37 -7.48 -16.22
N CYS A 17 6.39 -6.17 -15.97
CA CYS A 17 7.17 -5.20 -16.74
C CYS A 17 6.90 -5.26 -18.24
N LEU A 18 5.73 -4.77 -18.66
CA LEU A 18 5.22 -4.82 -20.04
C LEU A 18 6.15 -4.22 -21.12
N GLY A 19 7.18 -3.46 -20.73
CA GLY A 19 8.22 -2.94 -21.62
C GLY A 19 9.53 -3.75 -21.61
N GLY A 20 9.52 -4.97 -21.06
CA GLY A 20 10.68 -5.87 -20.96
C GLY A 20 11.78 -5.40 -19.99
N ASN A 21 12.92 -6.10 -20.02
CA ASN A 21 14.04 -5.88 -19.09
C ASN A 21 14.61 -4.45 -19.15
N LYS A 22 14.65 -3.82 -20.33
CA LYS A 22 15.13 -2.43 -20.47
C LYS A 22 14.22 -1.45 -19.72
N THR A 23 12.90 -1.61 -19.87
CA THR A 23 11.92 -0.79 -19.14
C THR A 23 11.93 -1.09 -17.65
N PHE A 24 12.10 -2.37 -17.27
CA PHE A 24 12.30 -2.73 -15.86
C PHE A 24 13.52 -2.03 -15.27
N GLN A 25 14.70 -2.15 -15.89
CA GLN A 25 15.93 -1.51 -15.40
C GLN A 25 15.78 0.00 -15.33
N LYS A 26 15.17 0.64 -16.33
CA LYS A 26 14.86 2.07 -16.30
C LYS A 26 13.95 2.43 -15.13
N ASN A 27 12.87 1.68 -14.94
CA ASN A 27 11.91 1.91 -13.85
C ASN A 27 12.51 1.59 -12.48
N TRP A 28 13.39 0.59 -12.39
CA TRP A 28 14.12 0.23 -11.19
C TRP A 28 15.10 1.33 -10.81
N ASN A 29 15.89 1.81 -11.77
CA ASN A 29 16.82 2.91 -11.57
C ASN A 29 16.09 4.20 -11.18
N LEU A 30 14.92 4.48 -11.78
CA LEU A 30 14.07 5.60 -11.39
C LEU A 30 13.45 5.38 -10.00
N PHE A 31 12.94 4.18 -9.72
CA PHE A 31 12.29 3.83 -8.45
C PHE A 31 13.27 3.93 -7.28
N THR A 32 14.48 3.43 -7.50
CA THR A 32 15.58 3.48 -6.55
C THR A 32 16.33 4.80 -6.61
N GLU A 33 16.08 5.64 -7.60
CA GLU A 33 16.88 6.83 -7.94
C GLU A 33 18.39 6.53 -7.87
N LEU A 34 18.78 5.36 -8.41
CA LEU A 34 20.13 4.76 -8.37
C LEU A 34 20.72 4.50 -6.97
N SER A 35 20.03 4.84 -5.88
CA SER A 35 20.51 4.65 -4.50
C SER A 35 20.84 3.20 -4.16
N LEU A 36 20.25 2.25 -4.87
CA LEU A 36 20.49 0.82 -4.66
C LEU A 36 21.37 0.18 -5.75
N TYR A 37 21.86 0.94 -6.73
CA TYR A 37 22.62 0.39 -7.86
C TYR A 37 24.01 -0.13 -7.45
N SER A 38 24.69 0.57 -6.55
CA SER A 38 26.02 0.22 -6.04
C SER A 38 26.00 -0.11 -4.54
N LEU A 39 24.92 -0.75 -4.07
CA LEU A 39 24.70 -0.91 -2.64
C LEU A 39 25.74 -1.83 -2.02
N ASN A 40 26.60 -1.27 -1.17
CA ASN A 40 27.42 -2.07 -0.26
C ASN A 40 26.62 -2.33 1.01
N TRP A 41 26.23 -3.58 1.24
CA TRP A 41 25.44 -4.00 2.39
C TRP A 41 26.11 -3.72 3.75
N SER A 42 27.44 -3.53 3.78
CA SER A 42 28.17 -3.13 4.99
C SER A 42 27.93 -1.67 5.37
N ASN A 43 27.75 -0.77 4.39
CA ASN A 43 27.66 0.68 4.60
C ASN A 43 26.43 1.29 3.86
N ILE A 44 25.25 0.72 4.09
CA ILE A 44 23.99 1.14 3.44
C ILE A 44 23.74 2.64 3.64
N TYR A 45 23.93 3.14 4.87
CA TYR A 45 23.66 4.55 5.17
C TYR A 45 24.57 5.51 4.39
N GLU A 46 25.89 5.26 4.39
CA GLU A 46 26.84 6.09 3.64
C GLU A 46 26.57 6.02 2.13
N THR A 47 26.24 4.84 1.62
CA THR A 47 25.91 4.66 0.20
C THR A 47 24.69 5.51 -0.19
N VAL A 48 23.66 5.51 0.64
CA VAL A 48 22.46 6.34 0.42
C VAL A 48 22.79 7.82 0.52
N CYS A 49 23.57 8.25 1.52
CA CYS A 49 24.01 9.64 1.67
C CYS A 49 24.84 10.13 0.47
N ASN A 50 25.70 9.28 -0.09
CA ASN A 50 26.54 9.62 -1.23
C ASN A 50 25.75 9.66 -2.55
N THR A 51 24.65 8.90 -2.64
CA THR A 51 23.84 8.84 -3.87
C THR A 51 22.78 9.94 -3.91
N ILE A 52 22.22 10.32 -2.75
CA ILE A 52 21.14 11.30 -2.67
C ILE A 52 21.73 12.71 -2.48
N PRO A 53 21.40 13.70 -3.34
CA PRO A 53 21.94 15.06 -3.26
C PRO A 53 21.35 15.91 -2.13
N TRP A 54 20.54 15.31 -1.25
CA TRP A 54 19.79 15.98 -0.20
C TRP A 54 20.19 15.43 1.17
N GLU A 55 19.91 16.20 2.21
CA GLU A 55 20.11 15.76 3.58
C GLU A 55 19.23 14.53 3.88
N VAL A 56 19.91 13.45 4.27
CA VAL A 56 19.31 12.19 4.70
C VAL A 56 19.26 12.18 6.23
N ALA A 57 18.16 11.66 6.80
CA ALA A 57 18.07 11.42 8.24
C ALA A 57 17.67 9.97 8.51
N CYS A 58 18.10 9.39 9.62
CA CYS A 58 17.65 8.07 10.04
C CYS A 58 16.80 8.16 11.30
N PHE A 59 15.73 7.37 11.35
CA PHE A 59 15.05 7.10 12.61
C PHE A 59 14.83 5.60 12.79
N ARG A 60 14.84 5.17 14.05
CA ARG A 60 14.60 3.79 14.43
C ARG A 60 13.25 3.68 15.11
N SER A 61 12.40 2.82 14.56
CA SER A 61 11.18 2.33 15.20
C SER A 61 11.47 1.01 15.94
N LYS A 62 10.44 0.44 16.59
CA LYS A 62 10.57 -0.84 17.30
C LYS A 62 11.06 -1.99 16.40
N HIS A 63 10.61 -2.03 15.14
CA HIS A 63 10.84 -3.17 14.26
C HIS A 63 11.60 -2.83 12.97
N CYS A 64 11.82 -1.54 12.68
CA CYS A 64 12.47 -1.10 11.45
C CYS A 64 13.38 0.10 11.69
N VAL A 65 14.46 0.21 10.91
CA VAL A 65 15.21 1.47 10.71
C VAL A 65 14.75 2.05 9.39
N THR A 66 14.37 3.33 9.39
CA THR A 66 13.97 4.01 8.17
C THR A 66 14.91 5.17 7.89
N ILE A 67 15.49 5.12 6.70
CA ILE A 67 16.32 6.16 6.11
C ILE A 67 15.36 7.11 5.37
N LEU A 68 15.21 8.30 5.93
CA LEU A 68 14.39 9.39 5.39
C LEU A 68 15.18 10.16 4.34
N SER A 69 14.53 10.31 3.21
CA SER A 69 15.02 11.06 2.05
C SER A 69 14.03 12.18 1.73
N GLN A 70 14.30 12.94 0.67
CA GLN A 70 13.41 13.99 0.18
C GLN A 70 12.89 13.64 -1.21
N TYR A 71 11.62 13.97 -1.49
CA TYR A 71 11.06 13.81 -2.84
C TYR A 71 12.01 14.42 -3.89
N PRO A 72 12.35 13.71 -4.98
CA PRO A 72 11.74 12.47 -5.48
C PRO A 72 12.32 11.14 -4.93
N TYR A 73 13.32 11.21 -4.06
CA TYR A 73 13.96 10.04 -3.45
C TYR A 73 13.08 9.46 -2.34
N ARG A 74 12.72 8.18 -2.49
CA ARG A 74 11.86 7.47 -1.53
C ARG A 74 12.62 7.09 -0.26
N HIS A 75 11.87 7.01 0.84
CA HIS A 75 12.40 6.49 2.09
C HIS A 75 12.72 5.01 1.96
N ILE A 76 13.83 4.57 2.54
CA ILE A 76 14.25 3.17 2.57
C ILE A 76 13.99 2.64 3.98
N GLN A 77 13.21 1.57 4.08
CA GLN A 77 12.90 0.93 5.36
C GLN A 77 13.57 -0.44 5.45
N ILE A 78 14.40 -0.61 6.47
CA ILE A 78 15.12 -1.83 6.79
C ILE A 78 14.39 -2.52 7.94
N VAL A 79 13.79 -3.67 7.65
CA VAL A 79 13.09 -4.49 8.65
C VAL A 79 14.13 -5.24 9.50
N LEU A 80 14.08 -5.06 10.82
CA LEU A 80 15.06 -5.62 11.76
C LEU A 80 14.75 -7.05 12.21
N ARG A 81 13.71 -7.68 11.66
CA ARG A 81 13.35 -9.05 12.02
C ARG A 81 14.36 -10.01 11.40
N LEU A 82 15.01 -10.79 12.25
CA LEU A 82 15.91 -11.87 11.83
C LEU A 82 15.11 -13.10 11.45
N TYR A 83 15.59 -13.79 10.42
CA TYR A 83 15.04 -15.04 9.90
C TYR A 83 16.18 -16.02 9.69
N ASN A 84 15.91 -17.30 9.86
CA ASN A 84 16.93 -18.34 9.74
C ASN A 84 17.22 -18.70 8.28
N SER A 85 16.27 -18.41 7.37
CA SER A 85 16.44 -18.67 5.94
C SER A 85 15.68 -17.66 5.07
N PRO A 86 16.10 -17.44 3.81
CA PRO A 86 15.35 -16.65 2.84
C PRO A 86 13.93 -17.18 2.60
N SER A 87 13.73 -18.51 2.71
CA SER A 87 12.42 -19.14 2.58
C SER A 87 11.43 -18.66 3.65
N GLU A 88 11.90 -18.47 4.89
CA GLU A 88 11.07 -17.97 5.99
C GLU A 88 10.56 -16.54 5.73
N ILE A 89 11.41 -15.71 5.10
CA ILE A 89 11.03 -14.36 4.64
C ILE A 89 9.94 -14.46 3.57
N LEU A 90 10.20 -15.23 2.51
CA LEU A 90 9.28 -15.35 1.37
C LEU A 90 7.94 -15.96 1.78
N THR A 91 7.94 -16.94 2.67
CA THR A 91 6.73 -17.60 3.15
C THR A 91 5.89 -16.72 4.07
N GLY A 92 6.51 -15.75 4.75
CA GLY A 92 5.87 -14.80 5.67
C GLY A 92 5.01 -13.71 5.03
N PHE A 93 5.05 -13.55 3.70
CA PHE A 93 4.16 -12.62 3.00
C PHE A 93 2.72 -13.15 2.93
N ASP A 94 1.76 -12.25 3.19
CA ASP A 94 0.32 -12.54 3.21
C ASP A 94 -0.35 -12.39 1.83
N VAL A 95 0.14 -11.49 0.98
CA VAL A 95 -0.31 -11.29 -0.40
C VAL A 95 0.58 -12.11 -1.33
N ASP A 96 -0.04 -12.98 -2.15
CA ASP A 96 0.67 -13.93 -3.02
C ASP A 96 1.71 -13.26 -3.91
N CYS A 97 1.33 -12.23 -4.66
CA CYS A 97 2.22 -11.54 -5.60
C CYS A 97 3.45 -10.89 -4.95
N CYS A 98 3.45 -10.69 -3.63
CA CYS A 98 4.56 -10.11 -2.88
C CYS A 98 5.63 -11.12 -2.48
N SER A 99 5.35 -12.44 -2.59
CA SER A 99 6.25 -13.49 -2.11
C SER A 99 7.39 -13.76 -3.12
N VAL A 100 8.12 -12.69 -3.46
CA VAL A 100 9.26 -12.66 -4.37
C VAL A 100 10.47 -12.06 -3.66
N GLY A 101 11.67 -12.56 -3.97
CA GLY A 101 12.92 -12.10 -3.40
C GLY A 101 13.98 -11.96 -4.47
N TYR A 102 14.95 -11.09 -4.23
CA TYR A 102 16.11 -10.90 -5.09
C TYR A 102 17.34 -10.82 -4.20
N ASP A 103 18.35 -11.63 -4.50
CA ASP A 103 19.58 -11.73 -3.71
C ASP A 103 20.76 -10.95 -4.32
N GLY A 104 20.53 -10.22 -5.42
CA GLY A 104 21.56 -9.53 -6.19
C GLY A 104 21.94 -10.25 -7.49
N GLU A 105 21.59 -11.53 -7.64
CA GLU A 105 21.87 -12.33 -8.84
C GLU A 105 20.59 -12.97 -9.37
N ASN A 106 19.87 -13.68 -8.51
CA ASN A 106 18.71 -14.50 -8.83
C ASN A 106 17.41 -13.94 -8.23
N VAL A 107 16.32 -14.08 -8.99
CA VAL A 107 14.96 -13.78 -8.51
C VAL A 107 14.30 -15.07 -8.04
N TRP A 108 13.93 -15.09 -6.77
CA TRP A 108 13.25 -16.19 -6.11
C TRP A 108 11.76 -15.89 -6.02
N ALA A 109 10.90 -16.87 -6.29
CA ALA A 109 9.46 -16.72 -6.15
C ALA A 109 8.84 -18.00 -5.62
N LEU A 110 7.89 -17.87 -4.70
CA LEU A 110 7.09 -19.02 -4.28
C LEU A 110 6.10 -19.41 -5.39
N PRO A 111 5.69 -20.70 -5.48
CA PRO A 111 4.73 -21.14 -6.49
C PRO A 111 3.43 -20.31 -6.52
N ARG A 112 2.96 -19.85 -5.35
CA ARG A 112 1.80 -18.95 -5.23
C ARG A 112 2.04 -17.57 -5.86
N ALA A 113 3.24 -17.00 -5.67
CA ALA A 113 3.58 -15.70 -6.26
C ALA A 113 3.65 -15.80 -7.77
N HIS A 114 4.28 -16.85 -8.27
CA HIS A 114 4.34 -17.16 -9.69
C HIS A 114 2.94 -17.29 -10.31
N GLN A 115 2.04 -18.07 -9.68
CA GLN A 115 0.65 -18.21 -10.12
C GLN A 115 -0.12 -16.89 -10.06
N ALA A 116 0.11 -16.08 -9.02
CA ALA A 116 -0.56 -14.80 -8.85
C ALA A 116 -0.14 -13.77 -9.90
N ILE A 117 1.16 -13.75 -10.25
CA ILE A 117 1.74 -12.90 -11.28
C ILE A 117 1.19 -13.28 -12.66
N ILE A 118 1.27 -14.57 -13.04
CA ILE A 118 0.80 -15.04 -14.36
C ILE A 118 -0.70 -14.78 -14.54
N LYS A 119 -1.50 -15.05 -13.52
CA LYS A 119 -2.96 -14.94 -13.61
C LYS A 119 -3.50 -13.56 -13.24
N GLN A 120 -2.61 -12.61 -12.92
CA GLN A 120 -2.95 -11.30 -12.34
C GLN A 120 -3.99 -11.40 -11.22
N ARG A 121 -3.83 -12.33 -10.29
CA ARG A 121 -4.80 -12.54 -9.20
C ARG A 121 -4.13 -12.95 -7.89
N ASN A 122 -4.52 -12.32 -6.80
CA ASN A 122 -4.18 -12.73 -5.44
C ASN A 122 -5.33 -13.58 -4.88
N ILE A 123 -5.01 -14.75 -4.34
CA ILE A 123 -5.99 -15.62 -3.70
C ILE A 123 -6.04 -15.24 -2.22
N VAL A 124 -7.26 -15.07 -1.71
CA VAL A 124 -7.45 -14.75 -0.29
C VAL A 124 -7.22 -16.01 0.55
N ASP A 125 -6.18 -15.96 1.39
CA ASP A 125 -5.83 -16.99 2.36
C ASP A 125 -5.90 -16.41 3.78
N LEU A 126 -6.89 -16.85 4.55
CA LEU A 126 -7.10 -16.36 5.92
C LEU A 126 -6.06 -16.89 6.90
N THR A 127 -5.36 -17.98 6.59
CA THR A 127 -4.32 -18.55 7.47
C THR A 127 -3.08 -17.67 7.57
N ARG A 128 -2.89 -16.78 6.58
CA ARG A 128 -1.75 -15.85 6.48
C ARG A 128 -2.17 -14.40 6.70
N ARG A 129 -3.40 -14.18 7.16
CA ARG A 129 -3.98 -12.85 7.29
C ARG A 129 -3.18 -12.01 8.27
N SER A 130 -2.69 -10.89 7.75
CA SER A 130 -2.11 -9.84 8.55
C SER A 130 -3.14 -8.81 9.03
N PRO A 131 -2.81 -7.95 10.01
CA PRO A 131 -3.67 -6.84 10.43
C PRO A 131 -4.06 -5.89 9.28
N SER A 132 -3.17 -5.68 8.31
CA SER A 132 -3.40 -4.78 7.16
C SER A 132 -3.81 -5.50 5.87
N TYR A 133 -4.16 -6.79 5.95
CA TYR A 133 -4.28 -7.65 4.78
C TYR A 133 -5.25 -7.10 3.73
N GLU A 134 -6.43 -6.64 4.16
CA GLU A 134 -7.46 -6.12 3.26
C GLU A 134 -6.99 -4.87 2.52
N ILE A 135 -6.31 -3.96 3.23
CA ILE A 135 -5.75 -2.75 2.65
C ILE A 135 -4.64 -3.09 1.65
N ARG A 136 -3.79 -4.06 1.99
CA ARG A 136 -2.75 -4.54 1.07
C ARG A 136 -3.37 -5.15 -0.18
N LEU A 137 -4.37 -6.01 -0.04
CA LEU A 137 -5.07 -6.60 -1.18
C LEU A 137 -5.63 -5.52 -2.12
N ILE A 138 -6.25 -4.47 -1.59
CA ILE A 138 -6.80 -3.36 -2.39
C ILE A 138 -5.69 -2.57 -3.09
N LYS A 139 -4.61 -2.25 -2.38
CA LYS A 139 -3.43 -1.60 -2.96
C LYS A 139 -2.90 -2.38 -4.16
N TYR A 140 -2.88 -3.71 -4.08
CA TYR A 140 -2.46 -4.55 -5.22
C TYR A 140 -3.57 -4.70 -6.28
N ALA A 141 -4.84 -4.57 -5.91
CA ALA A 141 -5.93 -4.48 -6.88
C ALA A 141 -5.87 -3.22 -7.74
N GLU A 142 -5.52 -2.08 -7.15
CA GLU A 142 -5.24 -0.83 -7.89
C GLU A 142 -4.02 -0.97 -8.82
N ARG A 143 -3.11 -1.90 -8.52
CA ARG A 143 -1.93 -2.23 -9.33
C ARG A 143 -2.18 -3.32 -10.37
N GLY A 144 -3.44 -3.70 -10.59
CA GLY A 144 -3.82 -4.64 -11.65
C GLY A 144 -3.86 -6.11 -11.22
N PHE A 145 -4.03 -6.41 -9.93
CA PHE A 145 -4.25 -7.78 -9.45
C PHE A 145 -5.70 -8.00 -9.00
N GLU A 146 -6.40 -8.94 -9.61
CA GLU A 146 -7.69 -9.40 -9.11
C GLU A 146 -7.59 -9.95 -7.68
N ILE A 147 -8.62 -9.73 -6.87
CA ILE A 147 -8.75 -10.42 -5.56
C ILE A 147 -9.77 -11.53 -5.72
N LYS A 148 -9.28 -12.78 -5.65
CA LYS A 148 -10.09 -13.99 -5.73
C LYS A 148 -10.33 -14.58 -4.34
N VAL A 149 -11.59 -14.71 -3.96
CA VAL A 149 -12.03 -15.42 -2.76
C VAL A 149 -12.67 -16.74 -3.22
N PRO A 150 -12.04 -17.91 -3.03
CA PRO A 150 -12.51 -19.17 -3.62
C PRO A 150 -13.94 -19.57 -3.24
N SER A 151 -14.35 -19.32 -1.99
CA SER A 151 -15.66 -19.69 -1.46
C SER A 151 -16.73 -18.60 -1.58
N LEU A 152 -16.43 -17.48 -2.27
CA LEU A 152 -17.35 -16.35 -2.36
C LEU A 152 -18.40 -16.57 -3.44
N GLU A 153 -19.65 -16.68 -3.01
CA GLU A 153 -20.81 -16.61 -3.90
C GLU A 153 -21.50 -15.26 -3.75
N ARG A 154 -21.58 -14.50 -4.85
CA ARG A 154 -22.13 -13.14 -4.84
C ARG A 154 -23.63 -13.08 -4.58
N SER A 155 -24.37 -14.12 -4.96
CA SER A 155 -25.81 -14.26 -4.74
C SER A 155 -26.18 -14.33 -3.26
N ARG A 156 -25.27 -14.81 -2.40
CA ARG A 156 -25.48 -14.98 -0.95
C ARG A 156 -25.09 -13.74 -0.13
N ILE A 157 -24.69 -12.65 -0.79
CA ILE A 157 -24.27 -11.44 -0.09
C ILE A 157 -25.51 -10.62 0.27
N ASP A 158 -25.70 -10.39 1.57
CA ASP A 158 -26.73 -9.48 2.07
C ASP A 158 -26.45 -8.03 1.58
N PRO A 159 -27.36 -7.39 0.82
CA PRO A 159 -27.19 -6.01 0.37
C PRO A 159 -27.00 -4.99 1.49
N THR A 160 -27.43 -5.27 2.73
CA THR A 160 -27.28 -4.35 3.86
C THR A 160 -25.81 -4.09 4.25
N ILE A 161 -24.87 -4.94 3.80
CA ILE A 161 -23.43 -4.73 4.07
C ILE A 161 -22.94 -3.39 3.55
N TYR A 162 -23.50 -2.93 2.43
CA TYR A 162 -23.10 -1.67 1.82
C TYR A 162 -23.52 -0.49 2.68
N GLU A 163 -24.51 -0.64 3.56
CA GLU A 163 -25.06 0.45 4.37
C GLU A 163 -24.28 0.70 5.67
N LYS A 164 -23.46 -0.27 6.09
CA LYS A 164 -22.69 -0.21 7.35
C LYS A 164 -21.56 0.81 7.25
N SER A 165 -21.30 1.52 8.36
CA SER A 165 -20.17 2.46 8.44
C SER A 165 -18.83 1.75 8.24
N PHE A 166 -17.96 2.32 7.40
CA PHE A 166 -16.67 1.75 7.06
C PHE A 166 -15.81 1.33 8.26
N GLY A 167 -15.73 2.14 9.31
CA GLY A 167 -14.96 1.81 10.52
C GLY A 167 -15.48 0.60 11.31
N LYS A 168 -16.69 0.11 11.03
CA LYS A 168 -17.26 -1.11 11.62
C LYS A 168 -17.08 -2.34 10.72
N LEU A 169 -16.56 -2.17 9.50
CA LEU A 169 -16.38 -3.25 8.55
C LEU A 169 -14.99 -3.88 8.70
N ASN A 170 -14.95 -5.20 8.78
CA ASN A 170 -13.72 -5.98 8.84
C ASN A 170 -13.74 -7.11 7.81
N GLY A 171 -12.57 -7.57 7.39
CA GLY A 171 -12.44 -8.74 6.52
C GLY A 171 -13.11 -8.59 5.16
N LEU A 172 -13.81 -9.65 4.74
CA LEU A 172 -14.51 -9.72 3.46
C LEU A 172 -15.53 -8.59 3.27
N ALA A 173 -16.29 -8.22 4.31
CA ALA A 173 -17.27 -7.14 4.21
C ALA A 173 -16.59 -5.80 3.88
N ARG A 174 -15.41 -5.54 4.45
CA ARG A 174 -14.60 -4.36 4.15
C ARG A 174 -14.13 -4.37 2.69
N LEU A 175 -13.65 -5.51 2.20
CA LEU A 175 -13.23 -5.69 0.80
C LEU A 175 -14.39 -5.46 -0.19
N LEU A 176 -15.58 -6.00 0.09
CA LEU A 176 -16.76 -5.86 -0.78
C LEU A 176 -17.23 -4.40 -0.86
N VAL A 177 -17.22 -3.69 0.26
CA VAL A 177 -17.55 -2.26 0.26
C VAL A 177 -16.50 -1.44 -0.50
N LEU A 178 -15.22 -1.78 -0.37
CA LEU A 178 -14.14 -1.10 -1.10
C LEU A 178 -14.21 -1.36 -2.60
N GLU A 179 -14.60 -2.58 -3.02
CA GLU A 179 -14.91 -2.91 -4.41
C GLU A 179 -15.98 -1.98 -4.99
N HIS A 180 -17.07 -1.76 -4.24
CA HIS A 180 -18.20 -0.94 -4.67
C HIS A 180 -17.86 0.56 -4.67
N LEU A 181 -17.02 1.00 -3.73
CA LEU A 181 -16.61 2.39 -3.52
C LEU A 181 -15.28 2.73 -4.21
N ASN A 182 -14.91 2.01 -5.27
CA ASN A 182 -13.62 2.17 -5.94
C ASN A 182 -13.40 3.58 -6.54
N THR A 183 -14.46 4.32 -6.86
CA THR A 183 -14.34 5.68 -7.42
C THR A 183 -14.67 6.78 -6.39
N PRO A 184 -14.04 7.97 -6.47
CA PRO A 184 -14.38 9.12 -5.62
C PRO A 184 -15.85 9.53 -5.74
N LYS A 185 -16.44 9.40 -6.94
CA LYS A 185 -17.86 9.67 -7.18
C LYS A 185 -18.76 8.70 -6.41
N ASN A 186 -18.47 7.40 -6.44
CA ASN A 186 -19.23 6.39 -5.70
C ASN A 186 -19.13 6.62 -4.18
N ARG A 187 -17.96 7.03 -3.69
CA ARG A 187 -17.78 7.41 -2.27
C ARG A 187 -18.65 8.61 -1.88
N LEU A 188 -18.70 9.63 -2.73
CA LEU A 188 -19.55 10.81 -2.51
C LEU A 188 -21.04 10.45 -2.52
N GLU A 189 -21.48 9.66 -3.49
CA GLU A 189 -22.87 9.17 -3.55
C GLU A 189 -23.24 8.31 -2.35
N TYR A 190 -22.33 7.44 -1.92
CA TYR A 190 -22.51 6.62 -0.73
C TYR A 190 -22.74 7.47 0.53
N VAL A 191 -21.92 8.51 0.72
CA VAL A 191 -22.08 9.44 1.85
C VAL A 191 -23.36 10.29 1.71
N LYS A 192 -23.74 10.71 0.50
CA LYS A 192 -24.99 11.46 0.24
C LYS A 192 -26.22 10.62 0.57
N LYS A 193 -26.33 9.41 0.01
CA LYS A 193 -27.43 8.46 0.28
C LYS A 193 -27.56 8.18 1.78
N LYS A 194 -26.44 8.09 2.49
CA LYS A 194 -26.44 7.92 3.95
C LYS A 194 -27.00 9.13 4.70
N ARG A 195 -26.67 10.35 4.27
CA ARG A 195 -27.16 11.60 4.88
C ARG A 195 -28.65 11.79 4.67
N GLU A 196 -29.12 11.53 3.45
CA GLU A 196 -30.55 11.55 3.09
C GLU A 196 -31.36 10.62 3.98
N ARG A 197 -30.88 9.38 4.17
CA ARG A 197 -31.55 8.37 5.01
C ARG A 197 -31.48 8.67 6.50
N SER A 198 -30.42 9.33 6.98
CA SER A 198 -30.27 9.70 8.39
C SER A 198 -31.04 10.98 8.76
N ILE A 199 -31.80 11.57 7.82
CA ILE A 199 -32.53 12.83 7.96
C ILE A 199 -31.64 13.94 8.55
N ARG A 200 -30.38 14.02 8.07
CA ARG A 200 -29.44 15.06 8.47
C ARG A 200 -29.34 16.10 7.36
N PRO A 201 -30.07 17.23 7.45
CA PRO A 201 -30.01 18.26 6.43
C PRO A 201 -28.59 18.83 6.30
N ARG A 202 -28.28 19.30 5.10
CA ARG A 202 -26.98 19.89 4.79
C ARG A 202 -26.81 21.18 5.61
N PRO A 203 -25.68 21.37 6.33
CA PRO A 203 -25.48 22.62 7.04
C PRO A 203 -25.45 23.79 6.04
N PRO A 204 -26.15 24.90 6.34
CA PRO A 204 -26.44 25.97 5.37
C PRO A 204 -25.18 26.63 4.78
N ASN A 205 -24.03 26.56 5.46
CA ASN A 205 -22.77 27.16 5.02
C ASN A 205 -21.75 26.17 4.41
N SER A 206 -22.19 25.02 3.90
CA SER A 206 -21.30 24.10 3.15
C SER A 206 -21.19 24.46 1.66
N GLY A 207 -20.84 25.72 1.39
CA GLY A 207 -20.44 26.18 0.06
C GLY A 207 -19.35 25.27 -0.52
N GLY A 208 -19.45 24.94 -1.81
CA GLY A 208 -18.73 23.88 -2.52
C GLY A 208 -17.19 23.95 -2.54
N ILE A 209 -16.60 24.87 -1.80
CA ILE A 209 -15.15 25.10 -1.70
C ILE A 209 -14.54 24.41 -0.46
N TYR A 210 -15.31 24.21 0.61
CA TYR A 210 -14.82 23.55 1.84
C TYR A 210 -14.76 22.01 1.74
N THR A 211 -15.43 21.43 0.75
CA THR A 211 -15.47 19.98 0.55
C THR A 211 -14.26 19.42 -0.17
N SER A 212 -13.48 20.19 -0.94
CA SER A 212 -12.24 19.65 -1.54
C SER A 212 -11.11 19.61 -0.52
N ARG A 213 -10.83 20.73 0.17
CA ARG A 213 -9.66 20.86 1.07
C ARG A 213 -9.72 19.98 2.32
N ARG A 214 -10.92 19.66 2.83
CA ARG A 214 -11.08 18.81 4.03
C ARG A 214 -11.14 17.32 3.67
N TRP A 215 -11.56 16.98 2.46
CA TRP A 215 -11.66 15.59 1.99
C TRP A 215 -10.29 15.04 1.56
N ASP A 216 -9.44 15.89 0.96
CA ASP A 216 -8.06 15.54 0.64
C ASP A 216 -7.24 15.16 1.90
N ASN A 217 -7.57 15.73 3.06
CA ASN A 217 -6.83 15.47 4.32
C ASN A 217 -7.49 14.48 5.29
N CYS A 218 -8.82 14.26 5.22
CA CYS A 218 -9.55 13.58 6.30
C CYS A 218 -10.07 12.17 5.95
N GLU A 219 -10.13 11.77 4.67
CA GLU A 219 -10.58 10.41 4.32
C GLU A 219 -9.46 9.48 3.84
N GLU A 220 -8.35 9.97 3.27
CA GLU A 220 -7.26 9.07 2.88
C GLU A 220 -6.70 8.27 4.06
N ASN A 221 -6.56 8.88 5.24
CA ASN A 221 -5.98 8.21 6.42
C ASN A 221 -6.86 7.07 6.97
N ASN A 222 -8.19 7.22 6.99
CA ASN A 222 -9.09 6.18 7.50
C ASN A 222 -9.19 4.97 6.56
N PHE A 223 -8.99 5.18 5.25
CA PHE A 223 -8.98 4.11 4.26
C PHE A 223 -7.58 3.49 4.07
N LYS A 224 -6.49 4.19 4.43
CA LYS A 224 -5.10 3.76 4.24
C LYS A 224 -4.40 3.16 5.46
N ASN A 225 -5.04 3.11 6.64
CA ASN A 225 -4.37 2.55 7.83
C ASN A 225 -3.94 1.09 7.59
N SER A 226 -2.66 0.91 7.28
CA SER A 226 -1.96 -0.35 7.42
C SER A 226 -1.31 -0.36 8.79
N ASP A 227 -1.84 -1.19 9.70
CA ASP A 227 -1.36 -1.33 11.08
C ASP A 227 0.10 -1.83 11.23
N TYR A 228 0.85 -1.96 10.12
CA TYR A 228 2.29 -2.22 10.15
C TYR A 228 3.13 -0.96 10.35
N GLU A 229 2.59 0.20 10.01
CA GLU A 229 3.30 1.47 10.17
C GLU A 229 2.99 2.02 11.56
N THR A 230 3.90 1.82 12.52
CA THR A 230 3.87 2.55 13.80
C THR A 230 3.90 4.06 13.58
N VAL A 231 4.39 4.51 12.43
CA VAL A 231 4.49 5.91 12.03
C VAL A 231 4.16 6.03 10.55
N ILE A 232 3.06 6.72 10.22
CA ILE A 232 2.76 7.12 8.83
C ILE A 232 3.73 8.24 8.46
N LEU A 233 4.60 7.96 7.48
CA LEU A 233 5.60 8.91 6.99
C LEU A 233 5.04 9.70 5.80
N PRO A 234 4.93 11.04 5.90
CA PRO A 234 4.46 11.83 4.78
C PRO A 234 5.52 11.87 3.68
N TYR A 235 5.07 11.75 2.43
CA TYR A 235 5.93 11.78 1.26
C TYR A 235 5.44 12.84 0.26
N GLY A 236 6.34 13.65 -0.28
CA GLY A 236 6.04 14.63 -1.33
C GLY A 236 6.96 15.85 -1.31
N PRO A 237 6.83 16.75 -2.31
CA PRO A 237 7.75 17.89 -2.51
C PRO A 237 7.86 18.87 -1.35
N LYS A 238 6.86 18.89 -0.46
CA LYS A 238 6.78 19.80 0.69
C LYS A 238 7.52 19.27 1.94
N TYR A 239 7.86 17.98 1.94
CA TYR A 239 8.41 17.26 3.08
C TYR A 239 9.90 17.00 2.88
N ASN A 240 10.69 17.48 3.83
CA ASN A 240 12.14 17.27 3.88
C ASN A 240 12.46 16.43 5.11
N ALA A 241 13.62 15.75 5.13
CA ALA A 241 14.04 14.88 6.23
C ALA A 241 13.92 15.57 7.60
N LYS A 242 14.42 16.80 7.75
CA LYS A 242 14.29 17.62 8.98
C LYS A 242 12.83 17.86 9.41
N LYS A 243 11.93 18.18 8.47
CA LYS A 243 10.51 18.41 8.78
C LYS A 243 9.83 17.12 9.24
N ILE A 244 10.13 16.00 8.58
CA ILE A 244 9.61 14.69 8.95
C ILE A 244 10.11 14.31 10.34
N MET A 245 11.40 14.46 10.62
CA MET A 245 11.97 14.20 11.95
C MET A 245 11.25 15.02 13.03
N LYS A 246 11.02 16.32 12.79
CA LYS A 246 10.28 17.17 13.74
C LYS A 246 8.85 16.66 13.98
N LEU A 247 8.15 16.18 12.95
CA LEU A 247 6.81 15.57 13.09
C LEU A 247 6.83 14.27 13.89
N ILE A 248 7.86 13.44 13.68
CA ILE A 248 8.04 12.19 14.43
C ILE A 248 8.27 12.50 15.90
N TYR A 249 9.23 13.37 16.23
CA TYR A 249 9.50 13.75 17.62
C TYR A 249 8.30 14.38 18.31
N ALA A 250 7.55 15.24 17.62
CA ALA A 250 6.31 15.79 18.17
C ALA A 250 5.32 14.68 18.53
N LYS A 251 5.08 13.71 17.64
CA LYS A 251 4.15 12.59 17.91
C LYS A 251 4.61 11.68 19.05
N VAL A 252 5.91 11.40 19.16
CA VAL A 252 6.46 10.54 20.22
C VAL A 252 6.28 11.19 21.61
N ILE A 253 6.42 12.52 21.70
CA ILE A 253 6.21 13.24 22.97
C ILE A 253 4.75 13.13 23.44
N TYR A 254 3.78 13.23 22.52
CA TYR A 254 2.35 13.13 22.87
C TYR A 254 1.84 11.70 23.13
N SER A 255 2.59 10.66 22.77
CA SER A 255 2.21 9.26 23.05
C SER A 255 2.75 8.73 24.39
N THR A 256 3.50 9.54 25.13
CA THR A 256 4.16 9.16 26.39
C THR A 256 3.59 9.91 27.61
N ILE A 257 2.44 10.56 27.44
CA ILE A 257 1.61 11.21 28.48
C ILE A 257 0.23 10.55 28.41
#